data_AF-A0A835T792-F1
#
_entry.id   AF-A0A835T792-F1
#
_cell.length_a   1.000
_cell.length_b   1.000
_cell.length_c   1.000
_cell.angle_alpha   90.00
_cell.angle_beta   90.00
_cell.angle_gamma   90.00
#
_symmetry.space_group_name_H-M   'P 1'
#
loop_
_entity.id
_entity.type
_entity.pdbx_description
1 polymer ?
#
loop_
_entity_poly.entity_id
_entity_poly.type
_entity_poly.pdbx_seq_one_letter_code
_entity_poly.pdbx_strand_id
1 'polypeptide(L)'
;MTLQLLGVDYSTTLFELVGSTLGPWGRTDWMVMDARRLAFRTCFDVVLDKGCLDALLAGWDQLEVLRGWGRQLTDKEERLGEAALANARALLAEVATCLVEGGRYICISYESPSGRQRLFDSVTSASASDAAGGVPLPLPLRLVESAVEVENHNYVYVFEKRQGQQLQQQDGEDGGHERREAVQVEEEPPQ
;
A
#
# COMPACT_ATOMS: atom_id res chain seq x y z
N MET A 1 2.83 25.61 13.47
CA MET A 1 3.44 24.29 13.21
C MET A 1 4.42 24.45 12.06
N THR A 2 5.62 23.89 12.17
CA THR A 2 6.63 23.91 11.10
C THR A 2 6.71 22.50 10.52
N LEU A 3 6.47 22.36 9.21
CA LEU A 3 6.64 21.09 8.51
C LEU A 3 8.12 20.71 8.46
N GLN A 4 8.44 19.49 8.88
CA GLN A 4 9.75 18.86 8.79
C GLN A 4 9.64 17.65 7.86
N LEU A 5 10.59 17.51 6.94
CA LEU A 5 10.60 16.46 5.93
C LEU A 5 11.86 15.61 6.10
N LEU A 6 11.71 14.31 5.93
CA LEU A 6 12.82 13.37 5.85
C LEU A 6 12.68 12.57 4.56
N GLY A 7 13.62 12.76 3.63
CA GLY A 7 13.73 11.96 2.42
C GLY A 7 14.47 10.65 2.69
N VAL A 8 13.95 9.54 2.18
CA VAL A 8 14.59 8.22 2.31
C VAL A 8 14.62 7.55 0.94
N ASP A 9 15.79 7.04 0.56
CA ASP A 9 15.98 6.21 -0.63
C ASP A 9 17.15 5.25 -0.38
N TYR A 10 17.17 4.07 -1.00
CA TYR A 10 18.28 3.14 -0.84
C TYR A 10 19.47 3.50 -1.74
N SER A 11 19.26 4.34 -2.76
CA SER A 11 20.25 4.77 -3.73
C SER A 11 21.06 5.96 -3.20
N THR A 12 22.35 5.76 -2.94
CA THR A 12 23.27 6.85 -2.60
C THR A 12 23.37 7.88 -3.71
N THR A 13 23.31 7.42 -4.97
CA THR A 13 23.43 8.26 -6.16
C THR A 13 22.32 9.31 -6.27
N LEU A 14 21.11 9.01 -5.79
CA LEU A 14 20.02 9.99 -5.74
C LEU A 14 20.45 11.22 -4.92
N PHE A 15 20.97 11.00 -3.72
CA PHE A 15 21.35 12.08 -2.81
C PHE A 15 22.61 12.81 -3.26
N GLU A 16 23.56 12.10 -3.88
CA GLU A 16 24.73 12.71 -4.50
C GLU A 16 24.35 13.64 -5.66
N LEU A 17 23.35 13.26 -6.46
CA LEU A 17 22.90 14.04 -7.61
C LEU A 17 22.07 15.27 -7.19
N VAL A 18 21.14 15.09 -6.25
CA VAL A 18 20.21 16.17 -5.85
C VAL A 18 20.87 17.11 -4.83
N GLY A 19 21.85 16.65 -4.05
CA GLY A 19 22.63 17.48 -3.13
C GLY A 19 21.75 18.30 -2.18
N SER A 20 22.00 19.61 -2.07
CA SER A 20 21.23 20.54 -1.22
C SER A 20 19.91 21.00 -1.85
N THR A 21 19.48 20.42 -2.97
CA THR A 21 18.24 20.83 -3.67
C THR A 21 17.03 19.96 -3.31
N LEU A 22 17.21 18.98 -2.41
CA LEU A 22 16.12 18.16 -1.87
C LEU A 22 15.19 19.00 -1.00
N GLY A 23 14.02 19.30 -1.55
CA GLY A 23 12.91 19.92 -0.83
C GLY A 23 13.17 21.37 -0.40
N PRO A 24 12.26 21.94 0.40
CA PRO A 24 12.42 23.28 0.95
C PRO A 24 13.69 23.40 1.81
N TRP A 25 14.48 24.44 1.55
CA TRP A 25 15.73 24.71 2.27
C TRP A 25 15.51 24.81 3.78
N GLY A 26 16.37 24.12 4.54
CA GLY A 26 16.38 24.15 6.01
C GLY A 26 15.19 23.42 6.67
N ARG A 27 14.45 22.60 5.93
CA ARG A 27 13.31 21.81 6.44
C ARG A 27 13.29 20.37 5.94
N THR A 28 14.32 19.96 5.21
CA THR A 28 14.42 18.64 4.59
C THR A 28 15.76 18.03 4.96
N ASP A 29 15.71 16.97 5.75
CA ASP A 29 16.83 16.07 5.95
C ASP A 29 16.68 14.86 5.02
N TRP A 30 17.74 14.09 4.83
CA TRP A 30 17.68 12.87 4.04
C TRP A 30 18.59 11.78 4.57
N MET A 31 18.25 10.52 4.28
CA MET A 31 19.00 9.35 4.70
C MET A 31 18.98 8.26 3.63
N VAL A 32 20.12 7.61 3.44
CA VAL A 32 20.22 6.39 2.63
C VAL A 32 19.72 5.21 3.46
N MET A 33 18.61 4.60 3.06
CA MET A 33 18.00 3.49 3.79
C MET A 33 17.08 2.67 2.88
N ASP A 34 17.00 1.36 3.14
CA ASP A 34 16.00 0.49 2.53
C ASP A 34 14.64 0.71 3.22
N ALA A 35 13.62 1.11 2.46
CA ALA A 35 12.28 1.37 2.99
C ALA A 35 11.60 0.12 3.59
N ARG A 36 12.09 -1.09 3.26
CA ARG A 36 11.65 -2.35 3.89
C ARG A 36 12.28 -2.60 5.26
N ARG A 37 13.22 -1.75 5.70
CA ARG A 37 13.98 -1.88 6.95
C ARG A 37 14.27 -0.51 7.57
N LEU A 38 13.21 0.23 7.90
CA LEU A 38 13.34 1.55 8.51
C LEU A 38 13.86 1.46 9.95
N ALA A 39 14.74 2.39 10.32
CA ALA A 39 15.30 2.46 11.68
C ALA A 39 14.45 3.30 12.64
N PHE A 40 13.27 3.77 12.20
CA PHE A 40 12.44 4.73 12.92
C PHE A 40 11.29 4.04 13.66
N ARG A 41 10.85 4.61 14.78
CA ARG A 41 9.76 4.06 15.59
C ARG A 41 8.85 5.19 16.07
N THR A 42 7.57 5.14 15.70
CA THR A 42 6.50 6.03 16.20
C THR A 42 6.88 7.52 16.21
N CYS A 43 7.36 8.05 15.08
CA CYS A 43 7.91 9.41 15.00
C CYS A 43 7.40 10.24 13.81
N PHE A 44 6.57 9.68 12.93
CA PHE A 44 6.01 10.42 11.80
C PHE A 44 4.49 10.53 11.90
N ASP A 45 3.97 11.73 11.64
CA ASP A 45 2.55 11.99 11.46
C ASP A 45 2.07 11.47 10.10
N VAL A 46 2.92 11.60 9.08
CA VAL A 46 2.63 11.22 7.69
C VAL A 46 3.84 10.54 7.08
N VAL A 47 3.60 9.44 6.37
CA VAL A 47 4.57 8.81 5.46
C VAL A 47 4.01 8.92 4.04
N LEU A 48 4.82 9.40 3.11
CA LEU A 48 4.44 9.53 1.70
C LEU A 48 5.37 8.65 0.85
N ASP A 49 4.76 7.89 -0.04
CA ASP A 49 5.44 7.08 -1.05
C ASP A 49 4.86 7.42 -2.42
N LYS A 50 5.71 7.69 -3.40
CA LYS A 50 5.32 7.72 -4.81
C LYS A 50 6.19 6.75 -5.60
N GLY A 51 5.58 5.65 -6.07
CA GLY A 51 6.23 4.66 -6.93
C GLY A 51 7.23 3.71 -6.26
N CYS A 52 7.55 3.86 -4.96
CA CYS A 52 8.42 2.90 -4.25
C CYS A 52 7.70 1.55 -4.11
N LEU A 53 6.43 1.56 -3.69
CA LEU A 53 5.61 0.35 -3.66
C LEU A 53 5.52 -0.32 -5.04
N ASP A 54 5.33 0.46 -6.11
CA ASP A 54 5.29 -0.08 -7.48
C ASP A 54 6.61 -0.75 -7.88
N ALA A 55 7.75 -0.16 -7.51
CA ALA A 55 9.06 -0.76 -7.77
C ALA A 55 9.24 -2.11 -7.06
N LEU A 56 8.71 -2.25 -5.84
CA LEU A 56 8.71 -3.52 -5.10
C LEU A 56 7.73 -4.55 -5.69
N LEU A 57 6.67 -4.08 -6.34
CA LEU A 57 5.58 -4.89 -6.89
C LEU A 57 5.74 -5.27 -8.35
N ALA A 58 6.81 -4.85 -9.02
CA ALA A 58 7.04 -5.16 -10.44
C ALA A 58 6.87 -6.67 -10.78
N GLY A 59 7.33 -7.57 -9.90
CA GLY A 59 7.15 -9.02 -10.09
C GLY A 59 5.70 -9.48 -9.94
N TRP A 60 4.94 -8.88 -9.02
CA TRP A 60 3.52 -9.15 -8.83
C TRP A 60 2.67 -8.61 -9.98
N ASP A 61 2.91 -7.36 -10.38
CA ASP A 61 2.16 -6.71 -11.45
C ASP A 61 2.38 -7.44 -12.78
N GLN A 62 3.62 -7.90 -13.03
CA GLN A 62 3.90 -8.75 -14.17
C GLN A 62 3.08 -10.06 -14.13
N LEU A 63 2.97 -10.71 -12.97
CA LEU A 63 2.16 -11.93 -12.84
C LEU A 63 0.69 -11.69 -13.14
N GLU A 64 0.11 -10.62 -12.62
CA GLU A 64 -1.31 -10.31 -12.85
C GLU A 64 -1.60 -10.08 -14.33
N VAL A 65 -0.70 -9.40 -15.05
CA VAL A 65 -0.80 -9.24 -16.51
C VAL A 65 -0.74 -10.59 -17.23
N LEU A 66 0.25 -11.44 -16.88
CA LEU A 66 0.40 -12.75 -17.51
C LEU A 66 -0.80 -13.68 -17.26
N ARG A 67 -1.38 -13.64 -16.06
CA ARG A 67 -2.62 -14.36 -15.72
C ARG A 67 -3.80 -13.82 -16.53
N GLY A 68 -3.92 -12.50 -16.67
CA GLY A 68 -4.94 -11.86 -17.50
C GLY A 68 -4.88 -12.28 -18.97
N TRP A 69 -3.69 -12.64 -19.47
CA TRP A 69 -3.51 -13.19 -20.81
C TRP A 69 -3.80 -14.70 -20.91
N GLY A 70 -4.19 -15.36 -19.82
CA GLY A 70 -4.44 -16.80 -19.78
C GLY A 70 -3.18 -17.65 -19.93
N ARG A 71 -1.99 -17.07 -19.71
CA ARG A 71 -0.72 -17.79 -19.85
C ARG A 71 -0.49 -18.69 -18.63
N GLN A 72 -0.01 -19.92 -18.87
CA GLN A 72 0.52 -20.76 -17.80
C GLN A 72 1.80 -20.15 -17.23
N LEU A 73 1.79 -19.90 -15.92
CA LEU A 73 2.93 -19.37 -15.18
C LEU A 73 3.96 -20.46 -14.93
N THR A 74 5.23 -20.06 -14.90
CA THR A 74 6.33 -20.90 -14.45
C THR A 74 6.59 -20.73 -12.96
N ASP A 75 7.17 -21.74 -12.31
CA ASP A 75 7.58 -21.66 -10.88
C ASP A 75 8.51 -20.48 -10.58
N LYS A 76 9.27 -20.00 -11.57
CA LYS A 76 10.11 -18.81 -11.41
C LYS A 76 9.27 -17.55 -11.31
N GLU A 77 8.26 -17.42 -12.16
CA GLU A 77 7.38 -16.26 -12.18
C GLU A 77 6.53 -16.21 -10.92
N GLU A 78 5.98 -17.35 -10.47
CA GLU A 78 5.24 -17.43 -9.21
C GLU A 78 6.08 -16.98 -8.01
N ARG A 79 7.32 -17.48 -7.91
CA ARG A 79 8.26 -17.05 -6.86
C ARG A 79 8.58 -15.55 -6.89
N LEU A 80 8.64 -14.93 -8.07
CA LEU A 80 8.86 -13.48 -8.19
C LEU A 80 7.66 -12.69 -7.64
N GLY A 81 6.44 -13.15 -7.88
CA GLY A 81 5.24 -12.54 -7.30
C GLY A 81 5.16 -12.69 -5.79
N GLU A 82 5.49 -13.88 -5.26
CA GLU A 82 5.55 -14.11 -3.81
C GLU A 82 6.59 -13.21 -3.14
N ALA A 83 7.79 -13.11 -3.72
CA ALA A 83 8.83 -12.22 -3.22
C ALA A 83 8.41 -10.74 -3.28
N ALA A 84 7.71 -10.33 -4.34
CA ALA A 84 7.17 -8.97 -4.46
C ALA A 84 6.13 -8.66 -3.36
N LEU A 85 5.20 -9.59 -3.10
CA LEU A 85 4.25 -9.45 -2.00
C LEU A 85 4.94 -9.36 -0.64
N ALA A 86 5.92 -10.22 -0.38
CA ALA A 86 6.68 -10.19 0.87
C ALA A 86 7.41 -8.85 1.06
N ASN A 87 7.99 -8.30 -0.01
CA ASN A 87 8.63 -6.98 0.02
C ASN A 87 7.65 -5.85 0.30
N ALA A 88 6.48 -5.86 -0.36
CA ALA A 88 5.44 -4.86 -0.10
C ALA A 88 4.92 -4.95 1.34
N ARG A 89 4.71 -6.16 1.86
CA ARG A 89 4.32 -6.36 3.26
C ARG A 89 5.39 -5.84 4.23
N ALA A 90 6.68 -6.10 3.96
CA ALA A 90 7.78 -5.59 4.76
C ALA A 90 7.82 -4.05 4.77
N LEU A 91 7.66 -3.41 3.61
CA LEU A 91 7.54 -1.95 3.50
C LEU A 91 6.38 -1.43 4.37
N LEU A 92 5.16 -1.97 4.19
CA LEU A 92 3.98 -1.52 4.91
C LEU A 92 4.08 -1.76 6.42
N ALA A 93 4.76 -2.83 6.85
CA ALA A 93 5.04 -3.09 8.26
C ALA A 93 5.98 -2.04 8.88
N GLU A 94 7.04 -1.65 8.16
CA GLU A 94 7.92 -0.57 8.60
C GLU A 94 7.19 0.77 8.62
N VAL A 95 6.41 1.10 7.59
CA VAL A 95 5.55 2.30 7.56
C VAL A 95 4.62 2.35 8.77
N ALA A 96 3.91 1.24 9.04
CA ALA A 96 3.02 1.12 10.19
C ALA A 96 3.78 1.31 11.52
N THR A 97 5.02 0.81 11.61
CA THR A 97 5.86 0.93 12.81
C THR A 97 6.33 2.38 13.01
N CYS A 98 6.64 3.09 11.94
CA CYS A 98 7.16 4.46 12.00
C CYS A 98 6.07 5.51 12.27
N LEU A 99 4.83 5.25 11.85
CA LEU A 99 3.70 6.17 12.08
C LEU A 99 3.29 6.25 13.55
N VAL A 100 2.90 7.45 14.00
CA VAL A 100 2.15 7.63 15.25
C VAL A 100 0.73 7.08 15.12
N GLU A 101 0.03 6.84 16.24
CA GLU A 101 -1.38 6.47 16.20
C GLU A 101 -2.23 7.56 15.53
N GLY A 102 -3.13 7.18 14.62
CA GLY A 102 -3.87 8.13 13.78
C GLY A 102 -3.03 8.79 12.67
N GLY A 103 -1.73 8.49 12.60
CA GLY A 103 -0.87 8.91 11.50
C GLY A 103 -1.29 8.29 10.17
N ARG A 104 -0.87 8.91 9.06
CA ARG A 104 -1.32 8.54 7.71
C ARG A 104 -0.19 8.06 6.82
N TYR A 105 -0.46 7.01 6.07
CA TYR A 105 0.37 6.62 4.93
C TYR A 105 -0.34 7.02 3.65
N ILE A 106 0.34 7.78 2.79
CA ILE A 106 -0.15 8.21 1.49
C ILE A 106 0.69 7.53 0.41
N CYS A 107 0.08 6.56 -0.27
CA CYS A 107 0.69 5.84 -1.39
C CYS A 107 0.19 6.44 -2.70
N ILE A 108 1.10 6.91 -3.54
CA ILE A 108 0.85 7.34 -4.91
C ILE A 108 1.40 6.25 -5.82
N SER A 109 0.51 5.53 -6.48
CA SER A 109 0.84 4.39 -7.34
C SER A 109 0.38 4.63 -8.77
N TYR A 110 1.04 3.98 -9.72
CA TYR A 110 0.63 3.97 -11.13
C TYR A 110 -0.47 2.95 -11.42
N GLU A 111 -0.81 2.08 -10.48
CA GLU A 111 -1.84 1.06 -10.65
C GLU A 111 -3.19 1.49 -10.05
N SER A 112 -4.24 1.17 -10.78
CA SER A 112 -5.63 1.46 -10.49
C SER A 112 -6.17 0.70 -9.27
N PRO A 113 -7.32 1.14 -8.69
CA PRO A 113 -7.92 0.45 -7.55
C PRO A 113 -8.23 -1.02 -7.82
N SER A 114 -8.62 -1.39 -9.04
CA SER A 114 -8.89 -2.78 -9.42
C SER A 114 -7.66 -3.70 -9.29
N GLY A 115 -6.46 -3.18 -9.50
CA GLY A 115 -5.21 -3.90 -9.29
C GLY A 115 -4.76 -3.86 -7.84
N ARG A 116 -4.74 -2.67 -7.22
CA ARG A 116 -4.16 -2.46 -5.89
C ARG A 116 -5.04 -2.88 -4.72
N GLN A 117 -6.36 -2.85 -4.84
CA GLN A 117 -7.23 -3.21 -3.71
C GLN A 117 -7.03 -4.67 -3.30
N ARG A 118 -7.00 -5.60 -4.27
CA ARG A 118 -6.68 -7.02 -4.02
C ARG A 118 -5.33 -7.20 -3.34
N LEU A 119 -4.34 -6.42 -3.77
CA LEU A 119 -3.03 -6.41 -3.14
C LEU A 119 -3.11 -5.94 -1.69
N PHE A 120 -3.70 -4.77 -1.43
CA PHE A 120 -3.81 -4.21 -0.08
C PHE A 120 -4.55 -5.14 0.86
N ASP A 121 -5.66 -5.74 0.43
CA ASP A 121 -6.38 -6.73 1.21
C ASP A 121 -5.48 -7.93 1.56
N SER A 122 -4.71 -8.42 0.59
CA SER A 122 -3.79 -9.55 0.80
C SER A 122 -2.64 -9.22 1.76
N VAL A 123 -2.01 -8.04 1.67
CA VAL A 123 -0.81 -7.72 2.44
C VAL A 123 -1.12 -7.11 3.80
N THR A 124 -2.32 -6.58 4.02
CA THR A 124 -2.73 -5.98 5.30
C THR A 124 -3.51 -6.93 6.19
N SER A 125 -4.12 -7.99 5.64
CA SER A 125 -4.84 -9.00 6.42
C SER A 125 -3.92 -10.02 7.10
N ALA A 126 -4.49 -10.82 8.02
CA ALA A 126 -3.80 -11.90 8.72
C ALA A 126 -3.49 -13.13 7.81
N SER A 127 -4.08 -13.17 6.62
CA SER A 127 -4.05 -14.35 5.75
C SER A 127 -2.87 -14.39 4.79
N ALA A 128 -2.03 -13.35 4.75
CA ALA A 128 -0.73 -13.43 4.09
C ALA A 128 0.08 -14.52 4.79
N SER A 129 0.42 -15.66 4.18
CA SER A 129 1.26 -16.66 4.85
C SER A 129 2.72 -16.20 4.87
N ASP A 130 3.36 -16.19 6.04
CA ASP A 130 4.82 -16.06 6.09
C ASP A 130 5.47 -17.42 5.78
N ALA A 131 6.57 -17.39 5.03
CA ALA A 131 7.42 -18.56 4.81
C ALA A 131 8.00 -19.16 6.11
N ALA A 132 7.89 -18.44 7.23
CA ALA A 132 8.36 -18.83 8.56
C ALA A 132 7.33 -19.60 9.42
N GLY A 133 6.15 -19.93 8.90
CA GLY A 133 5.17 -20.80 9.58
C GLY A 133 4.40 -20.17 10.76
N GLY A 134 4.58 -18.86 11.01
CA GLY A 134 3.68 -18.08 11.86
C GLY A 134 2.54 -17.50 11.04
N VAL A 135 1.33 -17.42 11.61
CA VAL A 135 0.22 -16.66 11.02
C VAL A 135 0.56 -15.18 11.18
N PRO A 136 0.80 -14.43 10.09
CA PRO A 136 1.17 -13.03 10.20
C PRO A 136 0.01 -12.23 10.75
N LEU A 137 0.27 -11.33 11.68
CA LEU A 137 -0.78 -10.48 12.23
C LEU A 137 -1.23 -9.45 11.19
N PRO A 138 -2.51 -9.02 11.19
CA PRO A 138 -2.94 -7.91 10.36
C PRO A 138 -2.07 -6.67 10.62
N LEU A 139 -1.74 -5.94 9.55
CA LEU A 139 -1.09 -4.66 9.70
C LEU A 139 -2.10 -3.64 10.23
N PRO A 140 -1.72 -2.73 11.16
CA PRO A 140 -2.63 -1.75 11.73
C PRO A 140 -2.89 -0.58 10.76
N LEU A 141 -2.97 -0.82 9.45
CA LEU A 141 -3.22 0.18 8.41
C LEU A 141 -4.59 -0.08 7.80
N ARG A 142 -5.45 0.93 7.77
CA ARG A 142 -6.77 0.88 7.14
C ARG A 142 -6.81 1.84 5.97
N LEU A 143 -7.14 1.35 4.78
CA LEU A 143 -7.47 2.22 3.66
C LEU A 143 -8.72 3.04 4.01
N VAL A 144 -8.60 4.36 4.03
CA VAL A 144 -9.68 5.30 4.37
C VAL A 144 -10.13 6.13 3.18
N GLU A 145 -9.28 6.30 2.18
CA GLU A 145 -9.59 7.08 0.98
C GLU A 145 -8.78 6.57 -0.22
N SER A 146 -9.39 6.66 -1.41
CA SER A 146 -8.70 6.47 -2.68
C SER A 146 -9.15 7.55 -3.66
N ALA A 147 -8.21 8.12 -4.42
CA ALA A 147 -8.48 9.16 -5.41
C ALA A 147 -7.68 8.92 -6.70
N VAL A 148 -8.13 9.51 -7.79
CA VAL A 148 -7.44 9.48 -9.10
C VAL A 148 -7.02 10.89 -9.47
N GLU A 149 -5.75 11.06 -9.78
CA GLU A 149 -5.20 12.27 -10.36
C GLU A 149 -5.23 12.12 -11.89
N VAL A 150 -6.17 12.84 -12.52
CA VAL A 150 -6.60 12.60 -13.90
C VAL A 150 -5.55 13.01 -14.93
N GLU A 151 -4.68 13.98 -14.63
CA GLU A 151 -3.73 14.51 -15.61
C GLU A 151 -2.55 13.58 -15.82
N ASN A 152 -2.01 12.98 -14.75
CA ASN A 152 -0.83 12.12 -14.84
C ASN A 152 -1.13 10.64 -14.54
N HIS A 153 -2.41 10.25 -14.46
CA HIS A 153 -2.84 8.86 -14.20
C HIS A 153 -2.22 8.28 -12.92
N ASN A 154 -2.07 9.11 -11.88
CA ASN A 154 -1.64 8.62 -10.58
C ASN A 154 -2.88 8.24 -9.75
N TYR A 155 -2.77 7.16 -9.00
CA TYR A 155 -3.77 6.73 -8.05
C TYR A 155 -3.24 6.96 -6.64
N VAL A 156 -4.02 7.65 -5.81
CA VAL A 156 -3.67 8.00 -4.44
C VAL A 156 -4.46 7.11 -3.50
N TYR A 157 -3.79 6.46 -2.56
CA TYR A 157 -4.37 5.62 -1.53
C TYR A 157 -3.93 6.14 -0.17
N VAL A 158 -4.90 6.49 0.68
CA VAL A 158 -4.65 7.02 2.02
C VAL A 158 -5.01 5.95 3.04
N PHE A 159 -4.02 5.55 3.82
CA PHE A 159 -4.17 4.65 4.95
C PHE A 159 -4.05 5.42 6.26
N GLU A 160 -4.83 5.01 7.25
CA GLU A 160 -4.72 5.51 8.62
C GLU A 160 -4.24 4.38 9.55
N LYS A 161 -3.31 4.70 10.45
CA LYS A 161 -2.86 3.76 11.47
C LYS A 161 -3.91 3.62 12.58
N ARG A 162 -4.46 2.41 12.73
CA ARG A 162 -5.45 2.07 13.77
C ARG A 162 -4.83 2.10 15.17
N GLN A 163 -5.65 2.41 16.18
CA GLN A 163 -5.29 2.23 17.60
C GLN A 163 -5.31 0.75 17.97
N GLY A 164 -4.40 0.31 18.85
CA GLY A 164 -4.21 -1.09 19.22
C GLY A 164 -5.45 -1.83 19.75
N GLN A 165 -6.50 -1.12 20.20
CA GLN A 165 -7.74 -1.71 20.71
C GLN A 165 -8.78 -2.08 19.64
N GLN A 166 -8.66 -1.55 18.40
CA GLN A 166 -9.64 -1.80 17.32
C GLN A 166 -9.34 -3.04 16.46
N LEU A 167 -8.24 -3.74 16.70
CA LEU A 167 -7.86 -4.94 15.93
C LEU A 167 -8.65 -6.21 16.36
N GLN A 168 -9.33 -6.20 17.50
CA GLN A 168 -10.01 -7.39 18.06
C GLN A 168 -11.52 -7.45 17.85
N GLN A 169 -12.15 -6.41 17.28
CA GLN A 169 -13.63 -6.33 17.23
C GLN A 169 -14.28 -6.70 15.89
N GLN A 170 -13.53 -7.02 14.83
CA GLN A 170 -14.11 -7.26 13.49
C GLN A 170 -14.08 -8.70 12.98
N ASP A 171 -13.43 -9.65 13.66
CA ASP A 171 -13.44 -11.07 13.25
C ASP A 171 -14.69 -11.85 13.75
N GLY A 172 -15.71 -11.14 14.26
CA GLY A 172 -16.88 -11.74 14.92
C GLY A 172 -18.24 -11.59 14.24
N GLU A 173 -18.34 -10.86 13.11
CA GLU A 173 -19.64 -10.58 12.48
C GLU A 173 -19.63 -10.94 10.98
N ASP A 174 -19.58 -12.25 10.69
CA ASP A 174 -20.13 -12.78 9.43
C ASP A 174 -21.22 -13.81 9.76
N GLY A 175 -22.46 -13.34 9.70
CA GLY A 175 -23.63 -14.13 10.03
C GLY A 175 -24.91 -13.32 9.91
N GLY A 176 -25.44 -13.19 8.69
CA GLY A 176 -26.76 -12.56 8.52
C GLY A 176 -27.13 -12.19 7.10
N HIS A 177 -27.34 -13.21 6.27
CA HIS A 177 -27.90 -13.09 4.94
C HIS A 177 -29.40 -12.71 5.04
N GLU A 178 -29.81 -11.50 4.65
CA GLU A 178 -31.20 -11.26 4.24
C GLU A 178 -31.32 -10.30 3.04
N ARG A 179 -31.93 -10.85 1.99
CA ARG A 179 -32.42 -10.23 0.76
C ARG A 179 -33.41 -9.10 1.04
N ARG A 180 -33.34 -8.00 0.26
CA ARG A 180 -34.48 -7.22 -0.26
C ARG A 180 -34.06 -6.57 -1.58
N GLU A 181 -34.49 -7.11 -2.72
CA GLU A 181 -35.71 -6.78 -3.50
C GLU A 181 -35.44 -5.74 -4.61
N ALA A 182 -35.91 -6.12 -5.80
CA ALA A 182 -35.59 -5.52 -7.10
C ALA A 182 -36.37 -4.22 -7.34
N VAL A 183 -35.69 -3.23 -7.94
CA VAL A 183 -36.33 -2.04 -8.50
C VAL A 183 -36.68 -2.35 -9.96
N GLN A 184 -37.98 -2.30 -10.27
CA GLN A 184 -38.51 -2.35 -11.63
C GLN A 184 -38.15 -1.05 -12.36
N VAL A 185 -37.55 -1.18 -13.54
CA VAL A 185 -37.37 -0.08 -14.49
C VAL A 185 -38.52 -0.16 -15.48
N GLU A 186 -39.41 0.82 -15.46
CA GLU A 186 -40.41 1.02 -16.52
C GLU A 186 -39.70 1.56 -17.76
N GLU A 187 -39.80 0.82 -18.87
CA GLU A 187 -39.42 1.30 -20.20
C GLU A 187 -40.55 2.14 -20.80
N GLU A 188 -40.31 3.42 -21.06
CA GLU A 188 -41.14 4.21 -21.98
C GLU A 188 -40.75 3.89 -23.43
N PRO A 189 -41.72 3.63 -24.34
CA PRO A 189 -41.42 3.41 -25.75
C PRO A 189 -41.21 4.74 -26.50
N PRO A 190 -40.43 4.71 -27.61
CA PRO A 190 -40.05 5.92 -28.35
C PRO A 190 -41.19 6.48 -29.20
N GLN A 191 -41.02 7.77 -29.53
CA GLN A 191 -41.92 8.69 -30.23
C GLN A 191 -42.59 8.17 -31.50
#